data_AF-A0AAU9U8D7-F1
#
_entry.id   AF-A0AAU9U8D7-F1
#
_cell.length_a   1.000
_cell.length_b   1.000
_cell.length_c   1.000
_cell.angle_alpha   90.00
_cell.angle_beta   90.00
_cell.angle_gamma   90.00
#
_symmetry.space_group_name_H-M   'P 1'
#
loop_
_entity.id
_entity.type
_entity.pdbx_description
1 polymer ?
#
loop_
_entity_poly.entity_id
_entity_poly.type
_entity_poly.pdbx_seq_one_letter_code
_entity_poly.pdbx_strand_id
1 'polypeptide(L)'
;MELNHLREDAARIDWTEIFSTSAVDEKINMFNSRLTQLYDVHAPVRHVRIRHLPAPWLTAEIKTLQLLKCKAKAKYKSDSSPLNREKYRTSRNRCNKACRDAQRRHIHNSVLEEANSAKIWKFLKSLGVGKIKQNTASNSFDLNQLNKHFTSSVTIDLRLNLTHLINFLLLELFCHLLLLSLN
;
A
#
# COMPACT_ATOMS: atom_id res chain seq x y z
N MET A 1 13.13 -11.24 -19.74
CA MET A 1 14.18 -11.54 -20.73
C MET A 1 14.13 -13.05 -20.94
N GLU A 2 13.69 -13.49 -22.12
CA GLU A 2 13.69 -14.92 -22.43
C GLU A 2 15.06 -15.32 -22.94
N LEU A 3 15.85 -15.90 -22.03
CA LEU A 3 17.28 -16.16 -22.24
C LEU A 3 17.54 -17.11 -23.42
N ASN A 4 16.60 -17.99 -23.74
CA ASN A 4 16.73 -18.95 -24.83
C ASN A 4 16.71 -18.26 -26.20
N HIS A 5 15.76 -17.35 -26.44
CA HIS A 5 15.69 -16.59 -27.69
C HIS A 5 16.92 -15.71 -27.91
N LEU A 6 17.44 -15.06 -26.86
CA LEU A 6 18.68 -14.28 -26.95
C LEU A 6 19.86 -15.15 -27.41
N ARG A 7 19.96 -16.39 -26.91
CA ARG A 7 21.04 -17.31 -27.28
C ARG A 7 20.91 -17.78 -28.72
N GLU A 8 19.69 -18.07 -29.16
CA GLU A 8 19.41 -18.46 -30.54
C GLU A 8 19.75 -17.32 -31.51
N ASP A 9 19.35 -16.09 -31.20
CA ASP A 9 19.66 -14.91 -32.03
C ASP A 9 21.15 -14.58 -32.03
N ALA A 10 21.83 -14.69 -30.89
CA ALA A 10 23.29 -14.54 -30.84
C ALA A 10 24.02 -15.58 -31.69
N ALA A 11 23.52 -16.83 -31.74
CA ALA A 11 24.10 -17.90 -32.55
C ALA A 11 23.86 -17.72 -34.06
N ARG A 12 22.82 -16.98 -34.45
CA ARG A 12 22.53 -16.65 -35.86
C ARG A 12 23.42 -15.54 -36.42
N ILE A 13 24.04 -14.72 -35.56
CA ILE A 13 24.96 -13.67 -35.99
C ILE A 13 26.23 -14.30 -36.56
N ASP A 14 26.65 -13.88 -37.75
CA ASP A 14 27.89 -14.33 -38.36
C ASP A 14 29.11 -13.65 -37.73
N TRP A 15 29.66 -14.26 -36.68
CA TRP A 15 30.85 -13.76 -35.99
C TRP A 15 32.15 -13.85 -36.81
N THR A 16 32.17 -14.57 -37.93
CA THR A 16 33.40 -14.83 -38.70
C THR A 16 34.00 -13.54 -39.28
N GLU A 17 33.16 -12.59 -39.68
CA GLU A 17 33.56 -11.28 -40.22
C GLU A 17 34.43 -10.45 -39.25
N ILE A 18 34.19 -10.60 -37.93
CA ILE A 18 35.01 -9.93 -36.91
C ILE A 18 36.41 -10.56 -36.84
N PHE A 19 36.51 -11.88 -37.04
CA PHE A 19 37.79 -12.57 -37.00
C PHE A 19 38.63 -12.29 -38.25
N SER A 20 37.99 -12.12 -39.43
CA SER A 20 38.65 -11.87 -40.72
C SER A 20 39.14 -10.43 -40.91
N THR A 21 38.59 -9.46 -40.19
CA THR A 21 39.03 -8.06 -40.23
C THR A 21 40.48 -7.92 -39.71
N SER A 22 41.28 -6.99 -40.23
CA SER A 22 42.68 -6.80 -39.81
C SER A 22 42.85 -5.73 -38.73
N ALA A 23 42.08 -4.63 -38.81
CA ALA A 23 42.14 -3.53 -37.87
C ALA A 23 41.40 -3.87 -36.56
N VAL A 24 42.09 -3.74 -35.43
CA VAL A 24 41.53 -4.05 -34.10
C VAL A 24 40.35 -3.14 -33.75
N ASP A 25 40.45 -1.85 -34.06
CA ASP A 25 39.38 -0.88 -33.78
C ASP A 25 38.09 -1.23 -34.54
N GLU A 26 38.22 -1.69 -35.78
CA GLU A 26 37.10 -2.11 -36.62
C GLU A 26 36.43 -3.37 -36.06
N LYS A 27 37.21 -4.34 -35.54
CA LYS A 27 36.67 -5.52 -34.84
C LYS A 27 35.83 -5.14 -33.64
N ILE A 28 36.33 -4.23 -32.81
CA ILE A 28 35.64 -3.77 -31.61
C ILE A 28 34.35 -3.06 -31.99
N ASN A 29 34.38 -2.21 -33.00
CA ASN A 29 33.20 -1.50 -33.48
C ASN A 29 32.13 -2.46 -34.03
N MET A 30 32.52 -3.45 -34.83
CA MET A 30 31.60 -4.47 -35.34
C MET A 30 30.99 -5.31 -34.23
N PHE A 31 31.81 -5.76 -33.28
CA PHE A 31 31.37 -6.52 -32.12
C PHE A 31 30.34 -5.74 -31.30
N ASN A 32 30.68 -4.51 -30.92
CA ASN A 32 29.80 -3.65 -30.13
C ASN A 32 28.50 -3.33 -30.87
N SER A 33 28.57 -3.08 -32.18
CA SER A 33 27.40 -2.79 -32.99
C SER A 33 26.42 -3.97 -33.02
N ARG A 34 26.93 -5.18 -33.28
CA ARG A 34 26.11 -6.42 -33.31
C ARG A 34 25.54 -6.75 -31.94
N LEU A 35 26.34 -6.58 -30.88
CA LEU A 35 25.89 -6.80 -29.51
C LEU A 35 24.78 -5.80 -29.11
N THR A 36 24.94 -4.53 -29.49
CA THR A 36 23.94 -3.49 -29.20
C THR A 36 22.64 -3.77 -29.94
N GLN A 37 22.69 -4.14 -31.22
CA GLN A 37 21.50 -4.52 -31.99
C GLN A 37 20.76 -5.70 -31.37
N LEU A 38 21.50 -6.72 -30.91
CA LEU A 38 20.92 -7.86 -30.21
C LEU A 38 20.22 -7.41 -28.91
N TYR A 39 20.85 -6.52 -28.13
CA TYR A 39 20.22 -6.00 -26.91
C TYR A 39 19.05 -5.06 -27.18
N ASP A 40 19.02 -4.29 -28.26
CA ASP A 40 17.86 -3.44 -28.58
C ASP A 40 16.60 -4.29 -28.82
N VAL A 41 16.76 -5.51 -29.35
CA VAL A 41 15.65 -6.46 -29.54
C VAL A 41 15.24 -7.15 -28.23
N HIS A 42 16.19 -7.70 -27.47
CA HIS A 42 15.90 -8.53 -26.30
C HIS A 42 15.83 -7.79 -24.97
N ALA A 43 16.43 -6.62 -24.89
CA ALA A 43 16.51 -5.74 -23.74
C ALA A 43 16.19 -4.27 -24.10
N PRO A 44 15.09 -3.99 -24.82
CA PRO A 44 14.75 -2.63 -25.22
C PRO A 44 14.58 -1.73 -24.00
N VAL A 45 15.11 -0.52 -24.10
CA VAL A 45 14.87 0.53 -23.11
C VAL A 45 13.38 0.87 -23.15
N ARG A 46 12.68 0.62 -22.04
CA ARG A 46 11.25 0.91 -21.91
C ARG A 46 11.04 1.95 -20.83
N HIS A 47 10.25 2.98 -21.14
CA HIS A 47 9.77 3.91 -20.14
C HIS A 47 8.77 3.20 -19.21
N VAL A 48 9.22 2.87 -18.01
CA VAL A 48 8.36 2.28 -16.99
C VAL A 48 7.72 3.41 -16.19
N ARG A 49 6.39 3.49 -16.23
CA ARG A 49 5.65 4.37 -15.35
C ARG A 49 5.67 3.80 -13.93
N ILE A 50 6.40 4.45 -13.03
CA ILE A 50 6.39 4.13 -11.60
C ILE A 50 4.99 4.49 -11.07
N ARG A 51 4.16 3.47 -10.81
CA ARG A 51 2.75 3.65 -10.39
C ARG A 51 2.59 4.00 -8.91
N HIS A 52 3.58 3.69 -8.09
CA HIS A 52 3.49 3.82 -6.64
C HIS A 52 4.66 4.65 -6.12
N LEU A 53 4.36 5.59 -5.23
CA LEU A 53 5.40 6.29 -4.48
C LEU A 53 6.25 5.27 -3.70
N PRO A 54 7.53 5.59 -3.45
CA PRO A 54 8.35 4.78 -2.56
C PRO A 54 7.59 4.59 -1.24
N ALA A 55 7.56 3.36 -0.72
CA ALA A 55 6.82 3.00 0.48
C ALA A 55 7.78 3.06 1.70
N PRO A 56 7.96 4.21 2.36
CA PRO A 56 9.02 4.39 3.35
C PRO A 56 8.70 3.62 4.64
N TRP A 57 7.41 3.33 4.86
CA TRP A 57 6.90 2.49 5.93
C TRP A 57 7.21 1.00 5.76
N LEU A 58 7.73 0.55 4.61
CA LEU A 58 8.01 -0.86 4.34
C LEU A 58 9.38 -1.29 4.87
N THR A 59 9.43 -1.60 6.17
CA THR A 59 10.64 -2.06 6.85
C THR A 59 11.03 -3.50 6.48
N ALA A 60 12.28 -3.89 6.81
CA ALA A 60 12.76 -5.25 6.62
C ALA A 60 11.88 -6.29 7.32
N GLU A 61 11.40 -5.99 8.52
CA GLU A 61 10.47 -6.85 9.27
C GLU A 61 9.14 -7.10 8.52
N ILE A 62 8.59 -6.08 7.88
CA ILE A 62 7.36 -6.26 7.09
C ILE A 62 7.65 -7.13 5.87
N LYS A 63 8.84 -7.00 5.26
CA LYS A 63 9.27 -7.87 4.16
C LYS A 63 9.40 -9.32 4.63
N THR A 64 9.94 -9.60 5.82
CA THR A 64 10.00 -10.97 6.36
C THR A 64 8.60 -11.54 6.59
N LEU A 65 7.66 -10.73 7.12
CA LEU A 65 6.26 -11.13 7.25
C LEU A 65 5.57 -11.40 5.90
N GLN A 66 5.89 -10.62 4.86
CA GLN A 66 5.41 -10.86 3.50
C GLN A 66 5.93 -12.19 2.96
N LEU A 67 7.22 -12.50 3.17
CA LEU A 67 7.81 -13.77 2.78
C LEU A 67 7.16 -14.95 3.51
N LEU A 68 6.95 -14.85 4.82
CA LEU A 68 6.26 -15.88 5.61
C LEU A 68 4.84 -16.13 5.09
N LYS A 69 4.09 -15.06 4.79
CA LYS A 69 2.76 -15.16 4.17
C LYS A 69 2.82 -15.86 2.82
N CYS A 70 3.80 -15.53 1.97
CA CYS A 70 3.97 -16.17 0.65
C CYS A 70 4.30 -17.65 0.78
N LYS A 71 5.22 -18.03 1.69
CA LYS A 71 5.55 -19.43 1.99
C LYS A 71 4.33 -20.21 2.48
N ALA A 72 3.57 -19.65 3.43
CA ALA A 72 2.35 -20.28 3.94
C ALA A 72 1.28 -20.43 2.85
N LYS A 73 1.12 -19.44 1.96
CA LYS A 73 0.21 -19.52 0.81
C LYS A 73 0.61 -20.60 -0.18
N ALA A 74 1.91 -20.70 -0.50
CA ALA A 74 2.43 -21.74 -1.40
C ALA A 74 2.19 -23.13 -0.81
N LYS A 75 2.45 -23.32 0.50
CA LYS A 75 2.18 -24.59 1.18
C LYS A 75 0.70 -24.94 1.18
N TYR A 76 -0.18 -23.99 1.48
CA TYR A 76 -1.64 -24.21 1.42
C TYR A 76 -2.14 -24.54 0.01
N LYS A 77 -1.54 -23.96 -1.04
CA LYS A 77 -1.87 -24.31 -2.43
C LYS A 77 -1.47 -25.74 -2.79
N SER A 78 -0.34 -26.21 -2.26
CA SER A 78 0.15 -27.57 -2.50
C SER A 78 -0.59 -28.62 -1.65
N ASP A 79 -0.96 -28.27 -0.42
CA ASP A 79 -1.69 -29.12 0.52
C ASP A 79 -2.72 -28.24 1.26
N SER A 80 -3.99 -28.42 0.91
CA SER A 80 -5.12 -27.61 1.39
C SER A 80 -5.67 -28.07 2.75
N SER A 81 -4.85 -28.72 3.59
CA SER A 81 -5.26 -29.14 4.93
C SER A 81 -5.73 -27.97 5.83
N PRO A 82 -6.63 -28.22 6.81
CA PRO A 82 -7.11 -27.21 7.75
C PRO A 82 -5.98 -26.51 8.52
N LEU A 83 -4.93 -27.26 8.88
CA LEU A 83 -3.74 -26.73 9.55
C LEU A 83 -2.99 -25.71 8.67
N ASN A 84 -2.77 -26.03 7.38
CA ASN A 84 -2.09 -25.12 6.45
C ASN A 84 -2.95 -23.89 6.15
N ARG A 85 -4.27 -24.08 6.08
CA ARG A 85 -5.23 -22.97 5.94
C ARG A 85 -5.13 -22.01 7.12
N GLU A 86 -5.09 -22.51 8.35
CA GLU A 86 -4.95 -21.67 9.55
C GLU A 86 -3.58 -20.97 9.57
N LYS A 87 -2.47 -21.68 9.30
CA LYS A 87 -1.13 -21.07 9.18
C LYS A 87 -1.09 -19.93 8.16
N TYR A 88 -1.73 -20.10 7.01
CA TYR A 88 -1.87 -19.03 6.03
C TYR A 88 -2.73 -17.87 6.55
N ARG A 89 -3.86 -18.16 7.20
CA ARG A 89 -4.73 -17.13 7.79
C ARG A 89 -3.99 -16.30 8.84
N THR A 90 -3.31 -16.94 9.78
CA THR A 90 -2.54 -16.25 10.84
C THR A 90 -1.43 -15.37 10.25
N SER A 91 -0.63 -15.91 9.34
CA SER A 91 0.46 -15.16 8.70
C SER A 91 -0.04 -14.01 7.83
N ARG A 92 -1.15 -14.20 7.09
CA ARG A 92 -1.84 -13.14 6.35
C ARG A 92 -2.32 -12.03 7.27
N ASN A 93 -2.99 -12.37 8.36
CA ASN A 93 -3.53 -11.38 9.29
C ASN A 93 -2.41 -10.57 9.97
N ARG A 94 -1.34 -11.24 10.40
CA ARG A 94 -0.17 -10.59 10.99
C ARG A 94 0.51 -9.64 9.99
N CYS A 95 0.76 -10.09 8.77
CA CYS A 95 1.35 -9.26 7.71
C CYS A 95 0.47 -8.04 7.39
N ASN A 96 -0.84 -8.25 7.22
CA ASN A 96 -1.77 -7.16 6.93
C ASN A 96 -1.84 -6.14 8.07
N LYS A 97 -1.88 -6.61 9.33
CA LYS A 97 -1.88 -5.73 10.50
C LYS A 97 -0.59 -4.89 10.54
N ALA A 98 0.56 -5.54 10.44
CA ALA A 98 1.85 -4.85 10.43
C ALA A 98 1.97 -3.79 9.31
N CYS A 99 1.51 -4.10 8.09
CA CYS A 99 1.48 -3.14 7.00
C CYS A 99 0.59 -1.92 7.34
N ARG A 100 -0.64 -2.15 7.82
CA ARG A 100 -1.56 -1.05 8.17
C ARG A 100 -1.00 -0.18 9.29
N ASP A 101 -0.45 -0.81 10.33
CA ASP A 101 0.08 -0.09 11.49
C ASP A 101 1.33 0.73 11.11
N ALA A 102 2.18 0.20 10.22
CA ALA A 102 3.32 0.95 9.69
C ALA A 102 2.89 2.12 8.81
N GLN A 103 1.90 1.93 7.94
CA GLN A 103 1.32 3.02 7.13
C GLN A 103 0.75 4.13 8.01
N ARG A 104 -0.05 3.78 9.03
CA ARG A 104 -0.63 4.75 9.97
C ARG A 104 0.46 5.51 10.71
N ARG A 105 1.46 4.83 11.26
CA ARG A 105 2.58 5.47 11.95
C ARG A 105 3.33 6.43 11.02
N HIS A 106 3.60 6.02 9.78
CA HIS A 106 4.28 6.90 8.84
C HIS A 106 3.48 8.16 8.50
N ILE A 107 2.18 8.02 8.22
CA ILE A 107 1.30 9.18 7.99
C ILE A 107 1.27 10.09 9.23
N HIS A 108 1.05 9.50 10.39
CA HIS A 108 0.99 10.21 11.66
C HIS A 108 2.28 11.00 11.93
N ASN A 109 3.44 10.35 11.81
CA ASN A 109 4.73 11.01 12.02
C ASN A 109 4.99 12.09 10.96
N SER A 110 4.66 11.83 9.69
CA SER A 110 4.83 12.83 8.61
C SER A 110 3.95 14.07 8.81
N VAL A 111 2.79 13.92 9.46
CA VAL A 111 1.88 15.05 9.75
C VAL A 111 2.28 15.78 11.04
N LEU A 112 2.71 15.06 12.08
CA LEU A 112 3.05 15.66 13.38
C LEU A 112 4.45 16.27 13.43
N GLU A 113 5.44 15.66 12.77
CA GLU A 113 6.81 16.19 12.75
C GLU A 113 6.90 17.46 11.88
N GLU A 114 5.98 17.64 10.92
CA GLU A 114 5.90 18.83 10.10
C GLU A 114 4.87 19.84 10.64
N ALA A 115 5.28 20.71 11.56
CA ALA A 115 4.43 21.79 12.10
C ALA A 115 3.94 22.81 11.04
N ASN A 116 4.43 22.72 9.80
CA ASN A 116 4.08 23.63 8.72
C ASN A 116 2.85 23.10 7.95
N SER A 117 1.73 23.80 8.10
CA SER A 117 0.46 23.50 7.43
C SER A 117 0.59 23.34 5.91
N ALA A 118 1.43 24.13 5.24
CA ALA A 118 1.63 24.04 3.80
C ALA A 118 2.29 22.72 3.38
N LYS A 119 3.19 22.17 4.20
CA LYS A 119 3.82 20.89 3.92
C LYS A 119 2.87 19.71 4.19
N ILE A 120 2.09 19.77 5.28
CA ILE A 120 1.00 18.82 5.55
C ILE A 120 0.04 18.77 4.35
N TRP A 121 -0.41 19.92 3.85
CA TRP A 121 -1.30 19.98 2.69
C TRP A 121 -0.65 19.45 1.42
N LYS A 122 0.65 19.67 1.19
CA LYS A 122 1.39 19.05 0.07
C LYS A 122 1.45 17.53 0.21
N PHE A 123 1.74 17.01 1.40
CA PHE A 123 1.76 15.59 1.69
C PHE A 123 0.39 14.94 1.47
N LEU A 124 -0.68 15.52 2.01
CA LEU A 124 -2.06 15.04 1.79
C LEU A 124 -2.44 15.01 0.30
N LYS A 125 -2.08 16.06 -0.45
CA LYS A 125 -2.28 16.09 -1.92
C LYS A 125 -1.50 14.98 -2.62
N SER A 126 -0.29 14.65 -2.15
CA SER A 126 0.51 13.53 -2.68
C SER A 126 -0.16 12.17 -2.46
N LEU A 127 -0.89 12.02 -1.34
CA LEU A 127 -1.72 10.84 -1.05
C LEU A 127 -3.03 10.82 -1.87
N GLY A 128 -3.30 11.86 -2.66
CA GLY A 128 -4.50 11.99 -3.47
C GLY A 128 -5.69 12.62 -2.75
N VAL A 129 -5.50 13.13 -1.53
CA VAL A 129 -6.54 13.87 -0.79
C VAL A 129 -6.74 15.22 -1.46
N GLY A 130 -8.00 15.61 -1.69
CA GLY A 130 -8.34 16.90 -2.29
C GLY A 130 -8.16 16.97 -3.82
N LYS A 131 -7.85 15.85 -4.50
CA LYS A 131 -8.02 15.78 -5.96
C LYS A 131 -9.52 15.75 -6.25
N ILE A 132 -10.07 16.89 -6.65
CA ILE A 132 -11.43 16.96 -7.19
C ILE A 132 -11.44 16.06 -8.43
N LYS A 133 -12.09 14.90 -8.32
CA LYS A 133 -12.51 14.20 -9.54
C LYS A 133 -13.45 15.17 -10.24
N GLN A 134 -13.12 15.57 -11.47
CA GLN A 134 -14.01 16.36 -12.33
C GLN A 134 -15.36 15.62 -12.33
N ASN A 135 -16.29 16.09 -11.51
CA ASN A 135 -17.59 15.47 -11.38
C ASN A 135 -18.39 16.01 -12.56
N THR A 136 -18.49 15.23 -13.63
CA THR A 136 -19.38 15.53 -14.76
C THR A 136 -20.86 15.38 -14.38
N ALA A 137 -21.17 15.05 -13.13
CA ALA A 137 -22.53 15.16 -12.60
C ALA A 137 -22.78 16.60 -12.15
N SER A 138 -23.66 17.27 -12.90
CA SER A 138 -24.39 18.46 -12.47
C SER A 138 -25.23 18.10 -11.25
N ASN A 139 -24.61 18.09 -10.08
CA ASN A 139 -25.31 17.96 -8.80
C ASN A 139 -25.88 19.33 -8.45
N SER A 140 -27.00 19.69 -9.09
CA SER A 140 -27.90 20.74 -8.66
C SER A 140 -28.61 20.28 -7.39
N PHE A 141 -27.88 20.18 -6.28
CA PHE A 141 -28.47 19.99 -4.96
C PHE A 141 -28.71 21.36 -4.35
N ASP A 142 -29.95 21.60 -3.92
CA ASP A 142 -30.28 22.80 -3.16
C ASP A 142 -29.54 22.78 -1.82
N LEU A 143 -28.59 23.71 -1.67
CA LEU A 143 -27.80 23.86 -0.45
C LEU A 143 -28.68 24.14 0.77
N ASN A 144 -29.83 24.77 0.60
CA ASN A 144 -30.75 25.02 1.70
C ASN A 144 -31.43 23.75 2.18
N GLN A 145 -31.78 22.84 1.26
CA GLN A 145 -32.34 21.54 1.60
C GLN A 145 -31.33 20.67 2.35
N LEU A 146 -30.06 20.70 1.92
CA LEU A 146 -28.96 20.03 2.61
C LEU A 146 -28.74 20.63 4.01
N ASN A 147 -28.68 21.95 4.12
CA ASN A 147 -28.46 22.62 5.39
C ASN A 147 -29.61 22.30 6.35
N LYS A 148 -30.87 22.45 5.89
CA LYS A 148 -32.07 22.10 6.66
C LYS A 148 -32.02 20.68 7.20
N HIS A 149 -31.60 19.70 6.40
CA HIS A 149 -31.45 18.32 6.86
C HIS A 149 -30.49 18.22 8.06
N PHE A 150 -29.31 18.83 7.99
CA PHE A 150 -28.35 18.74 9.11
C PHE A 150 -28.72 19.62 10.30
N THR A 151 -29.41 20.75 10.10
CA THR A 151 -29.93 21.56 11.22
C THR A 151 -31.15 20.92 11.89
N SER A 152 -31.99 20.18 11.16
CA SER A 152 -33.20 19.55 11.71
C SER A 152 -32.96 18.16 12.30
N SER A 153 -31.90 17.46 11.87
CA SER A 153 -31.61 16.08 12.31
C SER A 153 -30.85 16.02 13.64
N VAL A 154 -30.44 17.16 14.19
CA VAL A 154 -29.76 17.22 15.49
C VAL A 154 -30.79 17.52 16.58
N THR A 155 -31.63 16.54 16.88
CA THR A 155 -32.17 16.42 18.23
C THR A 155 -31.04 15.86 19.08
N ILE A 156 -30.33 16.72 19.80
CA ILE A 156 -29.56 16.28 20.98
C ILE A 156 -30.61 15.75 21.94
N ASP A 157 -30.85 14.44 21.92
CA ASP A 157 -31.79 13.82 22.84
C ASP A 157 -31.16 13.80 24.24
N LEU A 158 -31.32 14.91 24.95
CA LEU A 158 -30.89 15.12 26.32
C LEU A 158 -31.48 14.07 27.29
N ARG A 159 -32.54 13.36 26.88
CA ARG A 159 -33.20 12.32 27.70
C ARG A 159 -32.35 11.06 27.83
N LEU A 160 -31.59 10.68 26.79
CA LEU A 160 -30.70 9.51 26.85
C LEU A 160 -29.48 9.74 27.73
N ASN A 161 -28.98 10.99 27.81
CA ASN A 161 -27.88 11.33 28.69
C ASN A 161 -28.31 11.38 30.16
N LEU A 162 -29.54 11.82 30.46
CA LEU A 162 -30.04 11.89 31.83
C LEU A 162 -30.27 10.50 32.42
N THR A 163 -30.83 9.56 31.66
CA THR A 163 -31.04 8.18 32.13
C THR A 163 -29.73 7.46 32.37
N HIS A 164 -28.71 7.67 31.52
CA HIS A 164 -27.37 7.12 31.75
C HIS A 164 -26.67 7.72 32.98
N LEU A 165 -26.80 9.04 33.21
CA LEU A 165 -26.26 9.70 34.40
C LEU A 165 -26.96 9.26 35.69
N ILE A 166 -28.29 9.14 35.66
CA ILE A 166 -29.08 8.66 36.81
C ILE A 166 -28.74 7.19 37.12
N ASN A 167 -28.63 6.34 36.10
CA ASN A 167 -28.24 4.94 36.29
C ASN A 167 -26.81 4.79 36.82
N PHE A 168 -25.88 5.66 36.39
CA PHE A 168 -24.51 5.68 36.90
C PHE A 168 -24.46 6.10 38.38
N LEU A 169 -25.16 7.16 38.75
CA LEU A 169 -25.25 7.64 40.14
C LEU A 169 -25.97 6.65 41.06
N LEU A 170 -27.02 5.97 40.57
CA LEU A 170 -27.72 4.93 41.32
C LEU A 170 -26.84 3.69 41.55
N LEU A 171 -25.98 3.32 40.59
CA LEU A 171 -25.05 2.20 40.74
C LEU A 171 -23.94 2.51 41.77
N GLU A 172 -23.44 3.75 41.79
CA GLU A 172 -22.45 4.20 42.79
C GLU A 172 -23.04 4.25 44.21
N LEU A 173 -24.27 4.75 44.37
CA LEU A 173 -24.99 4.74 45.65
C LEU A 173 -25.26 3.32 46.14
N PHE A 174 -25.63 2.40 45.25
CA PHE A 174 -25.87 1.01 45.60
C PHE A 174 -24.59 0.30 46.03
N CYS A 175 -23.46 0.55 45.36
CA CYS A 175 -22.15 0.01 45.76
C CYS A 175 -21.69 0.54 47.12
N HIS A 176 -21.89 1.84 47.40
CA HIS A 176 -21.55 2.43 48.69
C HIS A 176 -22.41 1.89 49.85
N LEU A 177 -23.71 1.68 49.63
CA LEU A 177 -24.60 1.07 50.63
C LEU A 177 -24.23 -0.38 50.94
N LEU A 178 -23.83 -1.16 49.92
CA LEU A 178 -23.38 -2.54 50.09
C LEU A 178 -22.06 -2.65 50.86
N LEU A 179 -21.13 -1.70 50.65
CA LEU A 179 -19.88 -1.59 51.40
C LEU A 179 -20.08 -1.17 52.86
N LEU A 180 -21.10 -0.35 53.15
CA LEU A 180 -21.45 0.05 54.51
C LEU A 180 -22.22 -1.05 55.27
N SER A 181 -22.89 -1.97 54.59
CA SER A 181 -23.58 -3.11 55.22
C SER A 181 -22.66 -4.32 55.52
N LEU A 182 -21.39 -4.26 55.11
CA LEU A 182 -20.39 -5.32 55.26
C LEU A 182 -19.28 -4.99 56.28
N ASN A 183 -19.45 -3.91 57.05
CA ASN A 183 -18.70 -3.58 58.27
C ASN A 183 -19.67 -3.54 59.46
#